data_AF-A0A9P4GP73-F1
#
_entry.id   AF-A0A9P4GP73-F1
#
_cell.length_a   1.000
_cell.length_b   1.000
_cell.length_c   1.000
_cell.angle_alpha   90.00
_cell.angle_beta   90.00
_cell.angle_gamma   90.00
#
_symmetry.space_group_name_H-M   'P 1'
#
loop_
_entity.id
_entity.type
_entity.pdbx_description
1 polymer ?
#
loop_
_entity_poly.entity_id
_entity_poly.type
_entity_poly.pdbx_seq_one_letter_code
_entity_poly.pdbx_strand_id
1 'polypeptide(L)'
;MSSFSSDQSNGLSSLPVAPTGKPPNPYVVGASFVAMRHQPPAPYGGIYSDDFIPYFDGLPNSDHFEWCKSHPPAQGLTLLEDRQCITITDIIRTGDDCGAQVLLTDTGLVAKIYDPLYYEFHLYNVPRRKLDCVALADSEYSIEAAAYMEVVDPDIQGSVIPKYFGSWTLDITQRVRGAPVTRAVRMILVEYVPGVRMLDLDPDDLTKEERENIMRKVIEADYDLRLAGVQHYDLEPRNIIIDNTSNYAAPNMRVTLIDYGCSLVDRIYWGRPTPRHRYNPCFGWSGASRWSQWGWLPWEDEDRISWVWAMWGDGSGGKYVKVERDPDSPLGRPKRIPVE
;
A
#
# COMPACT_ATOMS: atom_id res chain seq x y z
N MET A 1 -47.20 7.36 29.59
CA MET A 1 -47.22 6.14 30.43
C MET A 1 -46.56 5.06 29.60
N SER A 2 -45.43 4.45 29.92
CA SER A 2 -44.76 4.20 31.20
C SER A 2 -43.26 4.51 31.13
N SER A 3 -42.75 5.01 32.25
CA SER A 3 -41.36 5.28 32.60
C SER A 3 -40.76 4.12 33.41
N PHE A 4 -39.52 3.71 33.11
CA PHE A 4 -38.52 3.08 34.00
C PHE A 4 -37.16 3.16 33.24
N SER A 5 -36.29 4.14 33.48
CA SER A 5 -35.27 4.31 34.55
C SER A 5 -34.15 3.25 34.57
N SER A 6 -32.98 3.70 34.08
CA SER A 6 -31.60 3.62 34.61
C SER A 6 -30.97 2.33 35.18
N ASP A 7 -29.68 2.22 34.85
CA ASP A 7 -28.58 1.48 35.49
C ASP A 7 -28.43 -0.02 35.22
N GLN A 8 -27.59 -0.33 34.21
CA GLN A 8 -26.48 -1.27 34.39
C GLN A 8 -25.25 -0.79 33.61
N SER A 9 -24.42 0.00 34.27
CA SER A 9 -22.99 0.02 34.04
C SER A 9 -22.43 -1.38 34.32
N ASN A 10 -21.93 -2.09 33.31
CA ASN A 10 -21.07 -3.25 33.54
C ASN A 10 -20.12 -3.45 32.35
N GLY A 11 -18.84 -3.18 32.63
CA GLY A 11 -17.72 -3.86 32.00
C GLY A 11 -17.43 -3.49 30.55
N LEU A 12 -16.80 -2.34 30.33
CA LEU A 12 -15.77 -2.27 29.29
C LEU A 12 -14.73 -3.34 29.64
N SER A 13 -14.82 -4.49 28.97
CA SER A 13 -13.76 -5.48 28.97
C SER A 13 -12.49 -4.74 28.57
N SER A 14 -11.57 -4.64 29.52
CA SER A 14 -10.22 -4.11 29.30
C SER A 14 -9.67 -4.67 27.99
N LEU A 15 -9.14 -3.77 27.15
CA LEU A 15 -8.29 -4.12 26.02
C LEU A 15 -7.27 -5.18 26.46
N PRO A 16 -6.94 -6.18 25.63
CA PRO A 16 -5.89 -7.14 25.97
C PRO A 16 -4.63 -6.36 26.33
N VAL A 17 -4.12 -6.61 27.53
CA VAL A 17 -2.81 -6.15 27.98
C VAL A 17 -1.80 -6.51 26.88
N ALA A 18 -0.99 -5.53 26.45
CA ALA A 18 0.06 -5.73 25.46
C ALA A 18 0.81 -7.06 25.73
N PRO A 19 1.15 -7.85 24.71
CA PRO A 19 1.80 -9.14 24.89
C PRO A 19 2.99 -9.00 25.84
N THR A 20 2.88 -9.63 27.01
CA THR A 20 3.87 -9.53 28.09
C THR A 20 5.20 -10.11 27.61
N GLY A 21 6.12 -9.27 27.12
CA GLY A 21 7.43 -9.71 26.64
C GLY A 21 8.10 -8.86 25.56
N LYS A 22 7.32 -8.03 24.84
CA LYS A 22 7.86 -7.20 23.76
C LYS A 22 8.73 -6.04 24.29
N PRO A 23 9.92 -5.79 23.72
CA PRO A 23 10.74 -4.63 24.08
C PRO A 23 10.08 -3.29 23.64
N PRO A 24 10.45 -2.15 24.25
CA PRO A 24 9.94 -0.83 23.86
C PRO A 24 10.20 -0.51 22.39
N ASN A 25 9.29 0.20 21.72
CA ASN A 25 9.45 0.52 20.30
C ASN A 25 10.77 1.29 20.03
N PRO A 26 11.70 0.77 19.18
CA PRO A 26 12.97 1.43 18.91
C PRO A 26 12.83 2.59 17.91
N TYR A 27 11.71 2.69 17.20
CA TYR A 27 11.45 3.67 16.14
C TYR A 27 10.91 4.98 16.72
N VAL A 28 11.78 5.71 17.41
CA VAL A 28 11.47 7.01 18.04
C VAL A 28 12.31 8.13 17.42
N VAL A 29 11.78 9.36 17.45
CA VAL A 29 12.52 10.54 16.97
C VAL A 29 13.88 10.66 17.67
N GLY A 30 14.92 10.93 16.87
CA GLY A 30 16.31 11.00 17.30
C GLY A 30 17.03 9.64 17.34
N ALA A 31 16.34 8.52 17.16
CA ALA A 31 17.00 7.24 16.99
C ALA A 31 17.71 7.16 15.64
N SER A 32 18.91 6.58 15.63
CA SER A 32 19.71 6.38 14.42
C SER A 32 20.01 4.91 14.17
N PHE A 33 20.03 4.53 12.90
CA PHE A 33 20.30 3.16 12.46
C PHE A 33 21.28 3.16 11.30
N VAL A 34 22.08 2.10 11.22
CA VAL A 34 22.93 1.84 10.06
C VAL A 34 22.21 0.86 9.15
N ALA A 35 21.79 1.35 7.99
CA ALA A 35 21.20 0.58 6.91
C ALA A 35 22.30 0.06 5.98
N MET A 36 22.18 -1.19 5.55
CA MET A 36 23.02 -1.79 4.51
C MET A 36 22.17 -2.06 3.28
N ARG A 37 22.67 -1.75 2.09
CA ARG A 37 21.93 -1.98 0.85
C ARG A 37 21.56 -3.46 0.74
N HIS A 38 20.32 -3.71 0.34
CA HIS A 38 19.78 -5.04 0.19
C HIS A 38 19.12 -5.18 -1.18
N GLN A 39 19.42 -6.28 -1.88
CA GLN A 39 18.65 -6.71 -3.03
C GLN A 39 17.57 -7.67 -2.52
N PRO A 40 16.28 -7.31 -2.63
CA PRO A 40 15.19 -8.18 -2.19
C PRO A 40 15.21 -9.54 -2.89
N PRO A 41 14.66 -10.60 -2.27
CA PRO A 41 14.28 -11.80 -3.01
C PRO A 41 13.23 -11.46 -4.08
N ALA A 42 12.99 -12.40 -5.01
CA ALA A 42 11.83 -12.31 -5.89
C ALA A 42 10.54 -12.21 -5.05
N PRO A 43 9.53 -11.43 -5.48
CA PRO A 43 8.30 -11.26 -4.72
C PRO A 43 7.58 -12.60 -4.56
N TYR A 44 7.02 -12.81 -3.37
CA TYR A 44 6.28 -14.01 -3.00
C TYR A 44 5.16 -13.68 -2.02
N GLY A 45 4.27 -14.64 -1.77
CA GLY A 45 3.08 -14.41 -0.94
C GLY A 45 2.06 -13.50 -1.62
N GLY A 46 0.98 -13.18 -0.91
CA GLY A 46 -0.10 -12.34 -1.43
C GLY A 46 -0.62 -12.86 -2.77
N ILE A 47 -0.57 -12.01 -3.80
CA ILE A 47 -1.02 -12.37 -5.15
C ILE A 47 -0.07 -13.35 -5.87
N TYR A 48 1.20 -13.46 -5.46
CA TYR A 48 2.23 -14.30 -6.10
C TYR A 48 2.20 -15.77 -5.65
N SER A 49 1.27 -16.14 -4.79
CA SER A 49 1.15 -17.50 -4.23
C SER A 49 -0.31 -17.91 -4.19
N ASP A 50 -0.60 -19.13 -4.64
CA ASP A 50 -1.92 -19.76 -4.41
C ASP A 50 -2.08 -20.14 -2.92
N ASP A 51 -0.95 -20.34 -2.23
CA ASP A 51 -0.92 -20.56 -0.79
C ASP A 51 -1.05 -19.20 -0.08
N PHE A 52 -2.19 -18.98 0.59
CA PHE A 52 -2.29 -17.92 1.59
C PHE A 52 -1.17 -18.06 2.61
N ILE A 53 -0.63 -16.93 3.10
CA ILE A 53 0.34 -16.92 4.21
C ILE A 53 -0.19 -17.86 5.29
N PRO A 54 0.56 -18.92 5.65
CA PRO A 54 0.00 -20.07 6.33
C PRO A 54 -0.64 -19.67 7.65
N TYR A 55 -1.95 -19.93 7.76
CA TYR A 55 -2.63 -19.93 9.04
C TYR A 55 -2.23 -21.20 9.77
N PHE A 56 -1.56 -21.04 10.89
CA PHE A 56 -1.20 -22.18 11.70
C PHE A 56 -2.27 -22.39 12.77
N ASP A 57 -3.10 -23.41 12.58
CA ASP A 57 -3.86 -24.01 13.68
C ASP A 57 -2.83 -24.64 14.64
N GLY A 58 -2.52 -23.93 15.73
CA GLY A 58 -1.56 -24.41 16.72
C GLY A 58 -0.10 -24.10 16.40
N LEU A 59 0.19 -22.91 15.85
CA LEU A 59 1.52 -22.29 16.06
C LEU A 59 1.91 -22.56 17.53
N PRO A 60 3.14 -23.01 17.82
CA PRO A 60 3.51 -23.40 19.19
C PRO A 60 3.17 -22.25 20.16
N ASN A 61 3.17 -22.50 21.46
CA ASN A 61 3.04 -21.45 22.49
C ASN A 61 4.17 -20.38 22.44
N SER A 62 4.85 -20.22 21.30
CA SER A 62 5.73 -19.13 20.91
C SER A 62 5.07 -17.79 21.17
N ASP A 63 5.75 -16.99 21.98
CA ASP A 63 5.56 -15.56 22.08
C ASP A 63 5.92 -14.87 20.75
N HIS A 64 5.26 -13.76 20.42
CA HIS A 64 5.45 -13.03 19.16
C HIS A 64 6.92 -12.63 18.96
N PHE A 65 7.56 -12.16 20.03
CA PHE A 65 8.97 -11.77 19.99
C PHE A 65 9.90 -12.96 19.75
N GLU A 66 9.67 -14.09 20.43
CA GLU A 66 10.48 -15.31 20.19
C GLU A 66 10.24 -15.87 18.78
N TRP A 67 9.04 -15.73 18.21
CA TRP A 67 8.78 -16.09 16.80
C TRP A 67 9.62 -15.26 15.83
N CYS A 68 9.56 -13.93 15.94
CA CYS A 68 10.33 -13.02 15.09
C CYS A 68 11.85 -13.22 15.23
N LYS A 69 12.31 -13.66 16.40
CA LYS A 69 13.71 -13.94 16.68
C LYS A 69 14.17 -15.28 16.09
N SER A 70 13.32 -16.30 16.10
CA SER A 70 13.67 -17.63 15.58
C SER A 70 13.46 -17.78 14.07
N HIS A 71 12.76 -16.84 13.44
CA HIS A 71 12.49 -16.82 12.01
C HIS A 71 13.11 -15.54 11.40
N PRO A 72 14.36 -15.60 10.93
CA PRO A 72 15.00 -14.46 10.29
C PRO A 72 14.29 -14.11 8.97
N PRO A 73 14.36 -12.84 8.52
CA PRO A 73 13.82 -12.42 7.23
C PRO A 73 14.33 -13.28 6.06
N ALA A 74 13.49 -13.46 5.04
CA ALA A 74 13.82 -14.15 3.81
C ALA A 74 15.12 -13.63 3.20
N GLN A 75 15.93 -14.54 2.67
CA GLN A 75 17.26 -14.23 2.18
C GLN A 75 17.19 -13.38 0.89
N GLY A 76 18.08 -12.40 0.81
CA GLY A 76 18.41 -11.66 -0.40
C GLY A 76 19.92 -11.40 -0.41
N LEU A 77 20.38 -10.43 -1.20
CA LEU A 77 21.81 -10.05 -1.22
C LEU A 77 22.04 -8.74 -0.46
N THR A 78 22.72 -8.82 0.68
CA THR A 78 23.19 -7.63 1.41
C THR A 78 24.56 -7.21 0.88
N LEU A 79 24.68 -5.95 0.45
CA LEU A 79 25.95 -5.35 0.08
C LEU A 79 26.52 -4.63 1.29
N LEU A 80 27.50 -5.25 1.97
CA LEU A 80 28.00 -4.80 3.27
C LEU A 80 28.80 -3.50 3.19
N GLU A 81 29.27 -3.13 2.01
CA GLU A 81 30.03 -1.91 1.73
C GLU A 81 29.14 -0.69 1.44
N ASP A 82 27.90 -0.88 0.99
CA ASP A 82 26.96 0.20 0.73
C ASP A 82 26.10 0.43 1.98
N ARG A 83 26.50 1.43 2.78
CA ARG A 83 25.91 1.74 4.07
C ARG A 83 25.41 3.17 4.13
N GLN A 84 24.28 3.35 4.79
CA GLN A 84 23.73 4.66 5.10
C GLN A 84 23.35 4.73 6.58
N CYS A 85 23.79 5.78 7.27
CA CYS A 85 23.23 6.11 8.58
C CYS A 85 21.96 6.94 8.35
N ILE A 86 20.87 6.55 9.00
CA ILE A 86 19.61 7.29 8.97
C ILE A 86 19.23 7.68 10.39
N THR A 87 18.75 8.90 10.58
CA THR A 87 18.20 9.35 11.86
C THR A 87 16.73 9.68 11.69
N ILE A 88 15.88 9.16 12.59
CA ILE A 88 14.45 9.46 12.58
C ILE A 88 14.24 10.91 13.00
N THR A 89 13.60 11.71 12.14
CA THR A 89 13.21 13.09 12.45
C THR A 89 11.73 13.25 12.74
N ASP A 90 10.89 12.39 12.17
CA ASP A 90 9.44 12.41 12.41
C ASP A 90 8.81 11.02 12.28
N ILE A 91 7.64 10.85 12.90
CA ILE A 91 6.86 9.62 12.90
C ILE A 91 5.63 9.84 12.02
N ILE A 92 5.56 9.11 10.90
CA ILE A 92 4.38 9.12 10.01
C ILE A 92 3.37 8.08 10.51
N ARG A 93 3.83 6.86 10.80
CA ARG A 93 2.99 5.78 11.36
C ARG A 93 3.86 4.72 12.03
N THR A 94 3.71 4.54 13.34
CA THR A 94 4.36 3.45 14.08
C THR A 94 3.40 2.89 15.13
N GLY A 95 3.71 1.69 15.63
CA GLY A 95 2.91 1.04 16.66
C GLY A 95 2.71 -0.44 16.41
N ASP A 96 2.04 -1.09 17.34
CA ASP A 96 1.68 -2.51 17.23
C ASP A 96 0.55 -2.69 16.22
N ASP A 97 0.55 -3.84 15.54
CA ASP A 97 -0.50 -4.27 14.60
C ASP A 97 -0.77 -3.28 13.46
N CYS A 98 0.18 -2.41 13.11
CA CYS A 98 0.06 -1.47 11.99
C CYS A 98 0.90 -1.87 10.77
N GLY A 99 1.56 -3.04 10.82
CA GLY A 99 2.43 -3.55 9.77
C GLY A 99 3.73 -2.75 9.69
N ALA A 100 4.12 -2.36 8.47
CA ALA A 100 5.34 -1.60 8.26
C ALA A 100 5.32 -0.26 9.02
N GLN A 101 6.44 0.02 9.68
CA GLN A 101 6.69 1.26 10.42
C GLN A 101 7.15 2.34 9.43
N VAL A 102 6.50 3.49 9.41
CA VAL A 102 6.72 4.56 8.44
C VAL A 102 7.23 5.82 9.15
N LEU A 103 8.40 6.29 8.74
CA LEU A 103 9.20 7.29 9.45
C LEU A 103 9.79 8.29 8.46
N LEU A 104 9.96 9.54 8.86
CA LEU A 104 10.76 10.52 8.13
C LEU A 104 12.20 10.53 8.65
N THR A 105 13.15 10.57 7.73
CA THR A 105 14.59 10.59 8.04
C THR A 105 15.20 11.99 7.94
N ASP A 106 16.36 12.18 8.54
CA ASP A 106 17.23 13.35 8.41
C ASP A 106 17.66 13.68 6.97
N THR A 107 17.59 12.69 6.08
CA THR A 107 17.82 12.88 4.64
C THR A 107 16.60 13.39 3.87
N GLY A 108 15.45 13.58 4.54
CA GLY A 108 14.19 13.97 3.91
C GLY A 108 13.48 12.82 3.18
N LEU A 109 13.97 11.59 3.31
CA LEU A 109 13.36 10.39 2.76
C LEU A 109 12.43 9.73 3.78
N VAL A 110 11.41 9.04 3.27
CA VAL A 110 10.55 8.17 4.07
C VAL A 110 11.19 6.78 4.15
N ALA A 111 11.42 6.33 5.38
CA ALA A 111 11.78 4.96 5.69
C ALA A 111 10.51 4.17 6.01
N LYS A 112 10.24 3.13 5.20
CA LYS A 112 9.22 2.12 5.49
C LYS A 112 9.93 0.83 5.92
N ILE A 113 9.82 0.49 7.19
CA ILE A 113 10.53 -0.61 7.85
C ILE A 113 9.55 -1.76 8.11
N TYR A 114 9.81 -2.91 7.50
CA TYR A 114 9.04 -4.14 7.61
C TYR A 114 9.59 -4.97 8.77
N ASP A 115 9.27 -4.53 9.98
CA ASP A 115 9.66 -5.24 11.20
C ASP A 115 8.49 -6.13 11.67
N PRO A 116 8.59 -7.46 11.52
CA PRO A 116 7.50 -8.39 11.79
C PRO A 116 7.02 -8.37 13.25
N LEU A 117 7.83 -7.81 14.15
CA LEU A 117 7.43 -7.62 15.54
C LEU A 117 6.24 -6.65 15.68
N TYR A 118 5.98 -5.79 14.70
CA TYR A 118 4.88 -4.81 14.69
C TYR A 118 3.75 -5.17 13.72
N TYR A 119 3.82 -6.35 13.12
CA TYR A 119 2.74 -6.92 12.32
C TYR A 119 1.78 -7.68 13.23
N GLU A 120 0.54 -7.83 12.77
CA GLU A 120 -0.46 -8.66 13.45
C GLU A 120 0.07 -10.08 13.65
N PHE A 121 0.15 -10.52 14.90
CA PHE A 121 0.53 -11.90 15.24
C PHE A 121 -0.67 -12.78 15.55
N HIS A 122 -1.77 -12.18 16.01
CA HIS A 122 -3.02 -12.88 16.28
C HIS A 122 -4.09 -12.34 15.35
N LEU A 123 -4.84 -13.23 14.71
CA LEU A 123 -5.99 -12.82 13.90
C LEU A 123 -7.04 -12.13 14.79
N TYR A 124 -7.40 -10.89 14.46
CA TYR A 124 -8.36 -10.08 15.22
C TYR A 124 -9.66 -10.83 15.55
N ASN A 125 -10.18 -11.61 14.59
CA ASN A 125 -11.44 -12.35 14.74
C ASN A 125 -11.27 -13.76 15.33
N VAL A 126 -10.04 -14.27 15.42
CA VAL A 126 -9.76 -15.62 15.95
C VAL A 126 -8.43 -15.58 16.72
N PRO A 127 -8.39 -15.06 17.97
CA PRO A 127 -7.14 -14.86 18.72
C PRO A 127 -6.32 -16.14 18.97
N ARG A 128 -6.92 -17.32 18.80
CA ARG A 128 -6.22 -18.62 18.88
C ARG A 128 -5.42 -18.95 17.60
N ARG A 129 -5.72 -18.28 16.49
CA ARG A 129 -4.99 -18.42 15.23
C ARG A 129 -3.95 -17.33 15.15
N LYS A 130 -2.72 -17.77 14.97
CA LYS A 130 -1.58 -16.88 14.82
C LYS A 130 -1.20 -16.77 13.34
N LEU A 131 -0.72 -15.60 12.96
CA LEU A 131 -0.22 -15.30 11.63
C LEU A 131 1.29 -15.46 11.60
N ASP A 132 1.82 -15.92 10.46
CA ASP A 132 3.25 -15.80 10.20
C ASP A 132 3.61 -14.36 9.85
N CYS A 133 3.75 -13.54 10.89
CA CYS A 133 4.11 -12.13 10.76
C CYS A 133 5.45 -11.90 10.04
N VAL A 134 6.39 -12.87 10.10
CA VAL A 134 7.67 -12.80 9.38
C VAL A 134 7.44 -12.98 7.89
N ALA A 135 6.73 -14.04 7.50
CA ALA A 135 6.38 -14.26 6.10
C ALA A 135 5.56 -13.10 5.51
N LEU A 136 4.65 -12.51 6.29
CA LEU A 136 3.86 -11.34 5.88
C LEU A 136 4.73 -10.09 5.66
N ALA A 137 5.57 -9.74 6.63
CA ALA A 137 6.45 -8.57 6.52
C ALA A 137 7.40 -8.69 5.31
N ASP A 138 7.98 -9.87 5.10
CA ASP A 138 8.88 -10.10 3.97
C ASP A 138 8.14 -10.16 2.63
N SER A 139 6.91 -10.69 2.60
CA SER A 139 6.05 -10.66 1.41
C SER A 139 5.79 -9.23 0.98
N GLU A 140 5.29 -8.37 1.87
CA GLU A 140 5.01 -6.97 1.56
C GLU A 140 6.27 -6.21 1.13
N TYR A 141 7.40 -6.44 1.82
CA TYR A 141 8.69 -5.86 1.47
C TYR A 141 9.12 -6.23 0.05
N SER A 142 9.12 -7.53 -0.28
CA SER A 142 9.60 -8.02 -1.57
C SER A 142 8.68 -7.60 -2.73
N ILE A 143 7.36 -7.60 -2.51
CA ILE A 143 6.36 -7.13 -3.47
C ILE A 143 6.53 -5.63 -3.74
N GLU A 144 6.57 -4.80 -2.70
CA GLU A 144 6.67 -3.35 -2.85
C GLU A 144 8.00 -2.93 -3.49
N ALA A 145 9.12 -3.54 -3.08
CA ALA A 145 10.41 -3.29 -3.70
C ALA A 145 10.43 -3.70 -5.18
N ALA A 146 9.81 -4.83 -5.53
CA ALA A 146 9.71 -5.28 -6.93
C ALA A 146 8.90 -4.29 -7.79
N ALA A 147 7.81 -3.73 -7.26
CA ALA A 147 6.99 -2.74 -7.96
C ALA A 147 7.79 -1.47 -8.29
N TYR A 148 8.49 -0.89 -7.30
CA TYR A 148 9.33 0.28 -7.55
C TYR A 148 10.50 -0.02 -8.51
N MET A 149 11.09 -1.21 -8.44
CA MET A 149 12.17 -1.61 -9.34
C MET A 149 11.69 -1.86 -10.78
N GLU A 150 10.42 -2.21 -10.98
CA GLU A 150 9.84 -2.36 -12.32
C GLU A 150 9.65 -1.02 -13.02
N VAL A 151 9.15 -0.02 -12.29
CA VAL A 151 8.85 1.30 -12.84
C VAL A 151 10.13 2.12 -12.94
N VAL A 152 10.90 1.94 -14.01
CA VAL A 152 12.14 2.70 -14.26
C VAL A 152 11.91 4.05 -14.95
N ASP A 153 10.68 4.32 -15.38
CA ASP A 153 10.33 5.53 -16.12
C ASP A 153 10.38 6.78 -15.21
N PRO A 154 11.27 7.76 -15.48
CA PRO A 154 11.36 8.98 -14.68
C PRO A 154 10.12 9.87 -14.80
N ASP A 155 9.29 9.69 -15.84
CA ASP A 155 8.03 10.41 -15.99
C ASP A 155 6.92 9.81 -15.11
N ILE A 156 7.15 8.65 -14.47
CA ILE A 156 6.25 8.01 -13.49
C ILE A 156 6.82 8.10 -12.07
N GLN A 157 8.13 7.85 -11.88
CA GLN A 157 8.79 8.02 -10.59
C GLN A 157 9.02 9.50 -10.23
N GLY A 158 8.36 9.95 -9.16
CA GLY A 158 8.35 11.33 -8.70
C GLY A 158 7.23 12.18 -9.27
N SER A 159 6.31 11.59 -10.03
CA SER A 159 5.11 12.24 -10.57
C SER A 159 3.85 11.47 -10.17
N VAL A 160 3.77 10.20 -10.53
CA VAL A 160 2.63 9.30 -10.27
C VAL A 160 2.88 8.47 -9.01
N ILE A 161 4.14 8.09 -8.79
CA ILE A 161 4.58 7.29 -7.64
C ILE A 161 5.77 7.98 -6.97
N PRO A 162 6.10 7.71 -5.69
CA PRO A 162 7.31 8.22 -5.07
C PRO A 162 8.59 7.76 -5.80
N LYS A 163 9.63 8.59 -5.82
CA LYS A 163 10.96 8.10 -6.24
C LYS A 163 11.46 7.04 -5.27
N TYR A 164 12.06 5.98 -5.81
CA TYR A 164 12.63 4.89 -5.04
C TYR A 164 14.14 5.08 -4.83
N PHE A 165 14.57 5.08 -3.57
CA PHE A 165 15.97 5.23 -3.16
C PHE A 165 16.61 3.90 -2.73
N GLY A 166 15.91 2.80 -3.03
CA GLY A 166 16.41 1.45 -2.92
C GLY A 166 15.93 0.72 -1.66
N SER A 167 16.38 -0.52 -1.60
CA SER A 167 16.08 -1.48 -0.55
C SER A 167 17.27 -1.65 0.39
N TRP A 168 16.96 -1.89 1.65
CA TRP A 168 17.92 -1.87 2.74
C TRP A 168 17.57 -2.92 3.79
N THR A 169 18.59 -3.29 4.58
CA THR A 169 18.43 -4.12 5.76
C THR A 169 19.07 -3.42 6.96
N LEU A 170 18.45 -3.58 8.12
CA LEU A 170 18.87 -2.96 9.39
C LEU A 170 18.99 -4.05 10.44
N ASP A 171 19.93 -3.90 11.37
CA ASP A 171 19.99 -4.72 12.58
C ASP A 171 19.43 -3.93 13.77
N ILE A 172 18.30 -4.39 14.31
CA ILE A 172 17.62 -3.78 15.45
C ILE A 172 18.06 -4.50 16.72
N THR A 173 18.84 -3.81 17.54
CA THR A 173 19.34 -4.33 18.82
C THR A 173 18.57 -3.73 19.99
N GLN A 174 17.92 -4.58 20.79
CA GLN A 174 17.14 -4.18 21.97
C GLN A 174 17.52 -5.02 23.18
N ARG A 175 17.22 -4.54 24.40
CA ARG A 175 17.41 -5.31 25.63
C ARG A 175 16.13 -6.02 26.02
N VAL A 176 16.18 -7.34 26.09
CA VAL A 176 15.08 -8.18 26.60
C VAL A 176 15.59 -8.95 27.81
N ARG A 177 14.92 -8.77 28.96
CA ARG A 177 15.33 -9.36 30.26
C ARG A 177 16.81 -9.12 30.60
N GLY A 178 17.32 -7.94 30.23
CA GLY A 178 18.71 -7.53 30.49
C GLY A 178 19.75 -7.99 29.47
N ALA A 179 19.41 -8.87 28.53
CA ALA A 179 20.31 -9.34 27.47
C ALA A 179 20.08 -8.57 26.15
N PRO A 180 21.15 -8.22 25.40
CA PRO A 180 20.99 -7.68 24.05
C PRO A 180 20.48 -8.77 23.11
N VAL A 181 19.46 -8.45 22.33
CA VAL A 181 18.90 -9.27 21.27
C VAL A 181 18.87 -8.45 20.00
N THR A 182 19.44 -8.99 18.94
CA THR A 182 19.49 -8.35 17.62
C THR A 182 18.63 -9.16 16.65
N ARG A 183 17.84 -8.47 15.83
CA ARG A 183 17.13 -9.05 14.69
C ARG A 183 17.37 -8.20 13.45
N ALA A 184 17.49 -8.85 12.31
CA ALA A 184 17.50 -8.16 11.02
C ALA A 184 16.07 -7.78 10.64
N VAL A 185 15.88 -6.60 10.04
CA VAL A 185 14.60 -6.14 9.48
C VAL A 185 14.82 -5.53 8.10
N ARG A 186 13.79 -5.55 7.27
CA ARG A 186 13.84 -5.02 5.90
C ARG A 186 13.30 -3.60 5.86
N MET A 187 13.81 -2.79 4.93
CA MET A 187 13.40 -1.40 4.77
C MET A 187 13.48 -1.00 3.30
N ILE A 188 12.57 -0.11 2.88
CA ILE A 188 12.77 0.69 1.67
C ILE A 188 12.89 2.17 2.04
N LEU A 189 13.65 2.90 1.22
CA LEU A 189 13.67 4.37 1.25
C LEU A 189 12.95 4.90 0.01
N VAL A 190 12.00 5.80 0.21
CA VAL A 190 11.24 6.46 -0.85
C VAL A 190 11.16 7.96 -0.62
N GLU A 191 10.83 8.70 -1.67
CA GLU A 191 10.53 10.14 -1.60
C GLU A 191 9.44 10.42 -0.56
N TYR A 192 9.64 11.47 0.24
CA TYR A 192 8.54 12.05 1.01
C TYR A 192 7.61 12.82 0.09
N VAL A 193 6.34 12.41 0.05
CA VAL A 193 5.32 13.07 -0.76
C VAL A 193 4.56 14.06 0.11
N PRO A 194 4.72 15.39 -0.09
CA PRO A 194 3.93 16.37 0.64
C PRO A 194 2.50 16.36 0.11
N GLY A 195 1.52 16.43 1.00
CA GLY A 195 0.13 16.46 0.60
C GLY A 195 -0.83 16.03 1.71
N VAL A 196 -2.09 15.87 1.32
CA VAL A 196 -3.15 15.33 2.15
C VAL A 196 -3.51 13.94 1.62
N ARG A 197 -3.73 12.97 2.51
CA ARG A 197 -4.23 11.66 2.08
C ARG A 197 -5.64 11.84 1.56
N MET A 198 -5.99 11.21 0.44
CA MET A 198 -7.33 11.27 -0.11
C MET A 198 -8.39 10.74 0.88
N LEU A 199 -8.01 9.81 1.75
CA LEU A 199 -8.87 9.35 2.87
C LEU A 199 -9.27 10.46 3.85
N ASP A 200 -8.41 11.46 4.05
CA ASP A 200 -8.65 12.55 5.00
C ASP A 200 -9.47 13.70 4.39
N LEU A 201 -9.83 13.60 3.11
CA LEU A 201 -10.75 14.52 2.46
C LEU A 201 -12.16 13.97 2.52
N ASP A 202 -13.13 14.84 2.83
CA ASP A 202 -14.53 14.55 2.64
C ASP A 202 -14.92 14.90 1.19
N PRO A 203 -15.34 13.93 0.35
CA PRO A 203 -15.78 14.22 -1.01
C PRO A 203 -16.96 15.18 -1.10
N ASP A 204 -17.78 15.30 -0.05
CA ASP A 204 -18.95 16.18 -0.01
C ASP A 204 -18.57 17.64 0.25
N ASP A 205 -17.38 17.90 0.80
CA ASP A 205 -16.81 19.24 0.95
C ASP A 205 -16.19 19.78 -0.35
N LEU A 206 -16.00 18.92 -1.35
CA LEU A 206 -15.41 19.28 -2.64
C LEU A 206 -16.46 19.73 -3.65
N THR A 207 -16.11 20.67 -4.51
CA THR A 207 -16.93 20.94 -5.69
C THR A 207 -16.91 19.74 -6.66
N LYS A 208 -17.95 19.64 -7.49
CA LYS A 208 -18.01 18.60 -8.53
C LYS A 208 -16.77 18.62 -9.43
N GLU A 209 -16.28 19.79 -9.81
CA GLU A 209 -15.11 19.95 -10.67
C GLU A 209 -13.82 19.45 -10.00
N GLU A 210 -13.60 19.78 -8.73
CA GLU A 210 -12.47 19.29 -7.95
C GLU A 210 -12.47 17.77 -7.84
N ARG A 211 -13.61 17.19 -7.47
CA ARG A 211 -13.76 15.75 -7.34
C ARG A 211 -13.53 15.03 -8.67
N GLU A 212 -14.07 15.55 -9.77
CA GLU A 212 -13.85 14.99 -11.10
C GLU A 212 -12.39 15.10 -11.55
N ASN A 213 -11.70 16.21 -11.25
CA ASN A 213 -10.28 16.36 -11.56
C ASN A 213 -9.39 15.39 -10.77
N ILE A 214 -9.64 15.24 -9.46
CA ILE A 214 -8.97 14.26 -8.61
C ILE A 214 -9.16 12.86 -9.20
N MET A 215 -10.41 12.44 -9.45
CA MET A 215 -10.69 11.10 -9.94
C MET A 215 -10.11 10.85 -11.33
N ARG A 216 -10.13 11.86 -12.22
CA ARG A 216 -9.46 11.74 -13.52
C ARG A 216 -7.98 11.40 -13.35
N LYS A 217 -7.28 12.11 -12.46
CA LYS A 217 -5.84 11.92 -12.23
C LYS A 217 -5.53 10.61 -11.51
N VAL A 218 -6.38 10.15 -10.58
CA VAL A 218 -6.25 8.82 -9.95
C VAL A 218 -6.35 7.71 -11.01
N ILE A 219 -7.33 7.81 -11.92
CA ILE A 219 -7.55 6.82 -12.97
C ILE A 219 -6.40 6.82 -13.98
N GLU A 220 -5.93 8.00 -14.38
CA GLU A 220 -4.78 8.14 -15.27
C GLU A 220 -3.50 7.59 -14.62
N ALA A 221 -3.27 7.87 -13.33
CA ALA A 221 -2.16 7.34 -12.55
C ALA A 221 -2.18 5.80 -12.46
N ASP A 222 -3.33 5.18 -12.18
CA ASP A 222 -3.49 3.72 -12.17
C ASP A 222 -3.13 3.12 -13.54
N TYR A 223 -3.56 3.75 -14.63
CA TYR A 223 -3.30 3.25 -15.97
C TYR A 223 -1.87 3.50 -16.45
N ASP A 224 -1.25 4.60 -16.06
CA ASP A 224 0.17 4.83 -16.35
C ASP A 224 1.03 3.78 -15.65
N LEU A 225 0.67 3.39 -14.42
CA LEU A 225 1.31 2.30 -13.69
C LEU A 225 1.11 0.93 -14.37
N ARG A 226 -0.13 0.62 -14.79
CA ARG A 226 -0.44 -0.62 -15.53
C ARG A 226 0.33 -0.71 -16.85
N LEU A 227 0.47 0.39 -17.57
CA LEU A 227 1.26 0.46 -18.81
C LEU A 227 2.76 0.28 -18.56
N ALA A 228 3.23 0.63 -17.35
CA ALA A 228 4.57 0.32 -16.86
C ALA A 228 4.73 -1.13 -16.37
N GLY A 229 3.68 -1.94 -16.40
CA GLY A 229 3.71 -3.37 -16.03
C GLY A 229 3.46 -3.63 -14.54
N VAL A 230 2.93 -2.65 -13.80
CA VAL A 230 2.62 -2.76 -12.38
C VAL A 230 1.14 -2.50 -12.13
N GLN A 231 0.50 -3.38 -11.37
CA GLN A 231 -0.88 -3.22 -10.90
C GLN A 231 -0.88 -3.06 -9.39
N HIS A 232 -1.55 -2.03 -8.87
CA HIS A 232 -1.46 -1.69 -7.45
C HIS A 232 -2.15 -2.70 -6.52
N TYR A 233 -3.29 -3.28 -6.95
CA TYR A 233 -4.12 -4.25 -6.20
C TYR A 233 -4.67 -3.82 -4.83
N ASP A 234 -4.29 -2.66 -4.34
CA ASP A 234 -4.79 -2.02 -3.11
C ASP A 234 -5.00 -0.51 -3.32
N LEU A 235 -5.56 -0.16 -4.48
CA LEU A 235 -5.83 1.23 -4.84
C LEU A 235 -7.08 1.71 -4.10
N GLU A 236 -6.87 2.40 -2.98
CA GLU A 236 -7.93 3.00 -2.16
C GLU A 236 -7.50 4.40 -1.67
N PRO A 237 -8.43 5.26 -1.20
CA PRO A 237 -8.12 6.62 -0.77
C PRO A 237 -6.99 6.75 0.26
N ARG A 238 -6.78 5.72 1.10
CA ARG A 238 -5.70 5.71 2.11
C ARG A 238 -4.30 5.62 1.52
N ASN A 239 -4.20 5.12 0.28
CA ASN A 239 -2.96 4.89 -0.46
C ASN A 239 -2.75 5.95 -1.56
N ILE A 240 -3.40 7.11 -1.41
CA ILE A 240 -3.33 8.21 -2.36
C ILE A 240 -3.03 9.50 -1.62
N ILE A 241 -2.00 10.20 -2.04
CA ILE A 241 -1.67 11.54 -1.57
C ILE A 241 -1.96 12.54 -2.69
N ILE A 242 -2.68 13.60 -2.33
CA ILE A 242 -3.01 14.71 -3.22
C ILE A 242 -2.20 15.93 -2.77
N ASP A 243 -1.60 16.65 -3.71
CA ASP A 243 -0.86 17.89 -3.42
C ASP A 243 -1.68 18.80 -2.49
N ASN A 244 -0.99 19.42 -1.52
CA ASN A 244 -1.60 20.41 -0.64
C ASN A 244 -1.75 21.76 -1.36
N THR A 245 -2.66 21.79 -2.35
CA THR A 245 -3.06 22.98 -3.10
C THR A 245 -4.33 23.58 -2.49
N SER A 246 -4.50 24.89 -2.59
CA SER A 246 -5.74 25.56 -2.21
C SER A 246 -6.87 25.38 -3.23
N ASN A 247 -6.61 24.72 -4.36
CA ASN A 247 -7.56 24.49 -5.44
C ASN A 247 -7.31 23.12 -6.07
N TYR A 248 -8.21 22.16 -5.82
CA TYR A 248 -8.09 20.80 -6.36
C TYR A 248 -8.56 20.67 -7.81
N ALA A 249 -9.18 21.69 -8.40
CA ALA A 249 -9.51 21.75 -9.82
C ALA A 249 -8.31 22.19 -10.67
N ALA A 250 -7.19 22.58 -10.04
CA ALA A 250 -6.01 23.02 -10.75
C ALA A 250 -5.48 21.91 -11.70
N PRO A 251 -5.24 22.20 -13.00
CA PRO A 251 -4.77 21.19 -13.95
C PRO A 251 -3.42 20.57 -13.58
N ASN A 252 -2.57 21.32 -12.87
CA ASN A 252 -1.25 20.90 -12.43
C ASN A 252 -1.25 20.23 -11.04
N MET A 253 -2.39 20.07 -10.38
CA MET A 253 -2.48 19.30 -9.14
C MET A 253 -1.98 17.87 -9.38
N ARG A 254 -1.09 17.39 -8.52
CA ARG A 254 -0.54 16.03 -8.58
C ARG A 254 -1.33 15.08 -7.67
N VAL A 255 -1.52 13.86 -8.16
CA VAL A 255 -1.93 12.70 -7.36
C VAL A 255 -0.75 11.75 -7.35
N THR A 256 -0.39 11.26 -6.16
CA THR A 256 0.65 10.25 -5.99
C THR A 256 0.07 9.01 -5.34
N LEU A 257 0.27 7.87 -5.98
CA LEU A 257 -0.09 6.55 -5.45
C LEU A 257 1.04 6.05 -4.55
N ILE A 258 0.72 5.42 -3.42
CA ILE A 258 1.71 4.92 -2.45
C ILE A 258 1.31 3.53 -1.94
N ASP A 259 2.21 2.87 -1.23
CA ASP A 259 1.98 1.56 -0.58
C ASP A 259 1.71 0.41 -1.57
N TYR A 260 2.79 -0.16 -2.11
CA TYR A 260 2.71 -1.24 -3.09
C TYR A 260 2.84 -2.63 -2.49
N GLY A 261 2.63 -2.81 -1.18
CA GLY A 261 2.78 -4.12 -0.51
C GLY A 261 1.88 -5.24 -1.06
N CYS A 262 0.80 -4.87 -1.74
CA CYS A 262 -0.15 -5.80 -2.37
C CYS A 262 -0.03 -5.87 -3.90
N SER A 263 0.92 -5.16 -4.50
CA SER A 263 0.98 -4.97 -5.95
C SER A 263 1.37 -6.24 -6.72
N LEU A 264 1.21 -6.17 -8.04
CA LEU A 264 1.63 -7.21 -8.98
C LEU A 264 2.47 -6.59 -10.08
N VAL A 265 3.59 -7.23 -10.36
CA VAL A 265 4.50 -6.98 -11.48
C VAL A 265 4.24 -8.03 -12.54
N ASP A 266 3.73 -7.59 -13.69
CA ASP A 266 3.19 -8.46 -14.72
C ASP A 266 4.21 -9.46 -15.25
N ARG A 267 5.44 -9.00 -15.53
CA ARG A 267 6.50 -9.89 -16.05
C ARG A 267 6.96 -10.95 -15.06
N ILE A 268 6.85 -10.69 -13.77
CA ILE A 268 7.22 -11.64 -12.72
C ILE A 268 6.10 -12.67 -12.57
N TYR A 269 4.85 -12.20 -12.46
CA TYR A 269 3.71 -13.06 -12.22
C TYR A 269 3.34 -13.93 -13.44
N TRP A 270 3.26 -13.33 -14.63
CA TRP A 270 2.87 -14.05 -15.85
C TRP A 270 4.05 -14.60 -16.66
N GLY A 271 5.30 -14.35 -16.22
CA GLY A 271 6.52 -14.72 -16.95
C GLY A 271 6.72 -13.94 -18.26
N ARG A 272 5.88 -12.94 -18.54
CA ARG A 272 5.94 -12.08 -19.72
C ARG A 272 5.35 -10.71 -19.38
N PRO A 273 5.86 -9.62 -19.96
CA PRO A 273 5.20 -8.33 -19.80
C PRO A 273 3.76 -8.44 -20.28
N THR A 274 2.82 -7.79 -19.57
CA THR A 274 1.49 -7.59 -20.15
C THR A 274 1.69 -6.89 -21.48
N PRO A 275 1.09 -7.39 -22.56
CA PRO A 275 1.22 -6.75 -23.84
C PRO A 275 0.86 -5.27 -23.69
N ARG A 276 1.71 -4.36 -24.19
CA ARG A 276 1.48 -2.90 -24.18
C ARG A 276 0.35 -2.53 -25.13
N HIS A 277 -0.83 -3.08 -24.89
CA HIS A 277 -2.06 -2.64 -25.48
C HIS A 277 -2.47 -1.45 -24.63
N ARG A 278 -2.82 -0.33 -25.26
CA ARG A 278 -3.30 0.83 -24.50
C ARG A 278 -4.68 0.47 -23.91
N TYR A 279 -4.70 -0.18 -22.75
CA TYR A 279 -5.93 -0.58 -22.08
C TYR A 279 -6.75 0.68 -21.79
N ASN A 280 -8.04 0.64 -22.09
CA ASN A 280 -8.92 1.77 -21.83
C ASN A 280 -9.41 1.75 -20.37
N PRO A 281 -9.40 2.88 -19.64
CA PRO A 281 -10.04 3.03 -18.33
C PRO A 281 -11.46 2.48 -18.24
N CYS A 282 -12.22 2.54 -19.34
CA CYS A 282 -13.58 2.01 -19.41
C CYS A 282 -13.68 0.52 -19.04
N PHE A 283 -12.61 -0.29 -19.19
CA PHE A 283 -12.64 -1.72 -18.84
C PHE A 283 -12.70 -1.97 -17.33
N GLY A 284 -11.98 -1.18 -16.54
CA GLY A 284 -11.91 -1.34 -15.08
C GLY A 284 -12.82 -0.39 -14.32
N TRP A 285 -12.84 0.88 -14.73
CA TRP A 285 -13.42 1.96 -13.93
C TRP A 285 -14.92 2.16 -14.13
N SER A 286 -15.50 1.69 -15.25
CA SER A 286 -16.95 1.72 -15.45
C SER A 286 -17.71 0.92 -14.36
N GLY A 287 -17.09 -0.13 -13.82
CA GLY A 287 -17.65 -1.00 -12.78
C GLY A 287 -17.15 -0.72 -11.36
N ALA A 288 -16.44 0.39 -11.13
CA ALA A 288 -15.75 0.68 -9.87
C ALA A 288 -16.69 1.19 -8.76
N SER A 289 -17.75 0.44 -8.44
CA SER A 289 -18.80 0.84 -7.49
C SER A 289 -18.29 1.11 -6.07
N ARG A 290 -17.15 0.54 -5.68
CA ARG A 290 -16.51 0.84 -4.38
C ARG A 290 -16.12 2.31 -4.25
N TRP A 291 -15.70 2.95 -5.36
CA TRP A 291 -15.40 4.38 -5.38
C TRP A 291 -16.65 5.26 -5.29
N SER A 292 -17.79 4.75 -5.76
CA SER A 292 -19.09 5.37 -5.51
C SER A 292 -19.49 5.28 -4.04
N GLN A 293 -19.22 4.13 -3.39
CA GLN A 293 -19.48 3.95 -1.95
C GLN A 293 -18.65 4.88 -1.07
N TRP A 294 -17.45 5.21 -1.52
CA TRP A 294 -16.60 6.21 -0.87
C TRP A 294 -16.93 7.65 -1.26
N GLY A 295 -17.97 7.92 -2.06
CA GLY A 295 -18.40 9.27 -2.45
C GLY A 295 -17.57 9.93 -3.56
N TRP A 296 -16.59 9.23 -4.12
CA TRP A 296 -15.65 9.77 -5.11
C TRP A 296 -16.16 9.68 -6.55
N LEU A 297 -16.99 8.69 -6.86
CA LEU A 297 -17.69 8.56 -8.14
C LEU A 297 -19.21 8.67 -7.96
N PRO A 298 -19.98 8.97 -9.03
CA PRO A 298 -21.44 8.97 -8.96
C PRO A 298 -21.99 7.64 -8.41
N TRP A 299 -23.03 7.73 -7.58
CA TRP A 299 -23.70 6.56 -6.99
C TRP A 299 -24.42 5.72 -8.05
N GLU A 300 -25.17 6.37 -8.93
CA GLU A 300 -25.91 5.71 -10.00
C GLU A 300 -24.95 5.13 -11.04
N ASP A 301 -25.14 3.85 -11.37
CA ASP A 301 -24.29 3.14 -12.32
C ASP A 301 -24.28 3.83 -13.69
N GLU A 302 -25.43 4.29 -14.17
CA GLU A 302 -25.55 4.97 -15.47
C GLU A 302 -24.74 6.26 -15.54
N ASP A 303 -24.77 7.08 -14.47
CA ASP A 303 -24.01 8.32 -14.37
C ASP A 303 -22.50 8.04 -14.30
N ARG A 304 -22.08 7.09 -13.44
CA ARG A 304 -20.68 6.70 -13.31
C ARG A 304 -20.13 6.20 -14.64
N ILE A 305 -20.84 5.26 -15.26
CA ILE A 305 -20.43 4.66 -16.54
C ILE A 305 -20.37 5.76 -17.60
N SER A 306 -21.40 6.61 -17.71
CA SER A 306 -21.43 7.68 -18.70
C SER A 306 -20.30 8.68 -18.53
N TRP A 307 -19.95 9.03 -17.28
CA TRP A 307 -18.80 9.88 -16.99
C TRP A 307 -17.47 9.23 -17.43
N VAL A 308 -17.22 7.96 -17.09
CA VAL A 308 -15.99 7.25 -17.51
C VAL A 308 -15.91 7.17 -19.04
N TRP A 309 -17.01 6.85 -19.71
CA TRP A 309 -17.07 6.79 -21.17
C TRP A 309 -16.83 8.15 -21.83
N ALA A 310 -17.37 9.23 -21.27
CA ALA A 310 -17.16 10.59 -21.78
C ALA A 310 -15.70 11.02 -21.70
N MET A 311 -14.96 10.57 -20.67
CA MET A 311 -13.56 10.93 -20.46
C MET A 311 -12.58 10.10 -21.31
N TRP A 312 -12.84 8.79 -21.45
CA TRP A 312 -11.84 7.87 -22.00
C TRP A 312 -12.32 7.03 -23.19
N GLY A 313 -13.61 7.02 -23.52
CA GLY A 313 -14.17 6.11 -24.54
C GLY A 313 -13.58 6.30 -25.94
N ASP A 314 -13.24 7.53 -26.30
CA ASP A 314 -12.65 7.88 -27.60
C ASP A 314 -11.15 7.59 -27.72
N GLY A 315 -10.52 7.16 -26.62
CA GLY A 315 -9.10 6.88 -26.53
C GLY A 315 -8.24 8.05 -26.02
N SER A 316 -8.84 9.18 -25.62
CA SER A 316 -8.17 10.34 -25.02
C SER A 316 -6.96 10.83 -25.82
N GLY A 317 -7.21 11.27 -27.06
CA GLY A 317 -6.14 11.75 -27.96
C GLY A 317 -5.14 10.65 -28.37
N GLY A 318 -5.55 9.39 -28.26
CA GLY A 318 -4.76 8.22 -28.59
C GLY A 318 -4.03 7.60 -27.41
N LYS A 319 -4.01 8.20 -26.20
CA LYS A 319 -3.37 7.60 -25.02
C LYS A 319 -3.91 6.19 -24.71
N TYR A 320 -5.19 5.95 -24.99
CA TYR A 320 -5.89 4.68 -24.80
C TYR A 320 -6.40 4.11 -26.13
N VAL A 321 -6.60 2.79 -26.21
CA VAL A 321 -7.33 2.17 -27.32
C VAL A 321 -8.77 2.66 -27.26
N LYS A 322 -9.28 3.15 -28.39
CA LYS A 322 -10.69 3.50 -28.52
C LYS A 322 -11.57 2.27 -28.29
N VAL A 323 -12.66 2.44 -27.57
CA VAL A 323 -13.61 1.37 -27.26
C VAL A 323 -15.01 1.72 -27.74
N GLU A 324 -15.82 0.69 -27.95
CA GLU A 324 -17.24 0.83 -28.29
C GLU A 324 -18.10 0.16 -27.22
N ARG A 325 -19.25 0.78 -26.91
CA ARG A 325 -20.21 0.20 -25.98
C ARG A 325 -20.79 -1.06 -26.61
N ASP A 326 -20.81 -2.14 -25.85
CA ASP A 326 -21.54 -3.35 -26.25
C ASP A 326 -23.05 -3.04 -26.29
N PRO A 327 -23.70 -3.09 -27.48
CA PRO A 327 -25.11 -2.75 -27.63
C PRO A 327 -26.05 -3.71 -26.88
N ASP A 328 -25.58 -4.92 -26.58
CA ASP A 328 -26.34 -5.95 -25.85
C ASP A 328 -26.11 -5.86 -24.33
N SER A 329 -25.24 -4.94 -23.88
CA SER A 329 -24.98 -4.68 -22.48
C SER A 329 -25.73 -3.41 -22.03
N PRO A 330 -26.72 -3.51 -21.12
CA PRO A 330 -27.46 -2.34 -20.64
C PRO A 330 -26.57 -1.32 -19.90
N LEU A 331 -25.39 -1.75 -19.46
CA LEU A 331 -24.36 -0.93 -18.82
C LEU A 331 -23.14 -0.69 -19.75
N GLY A 332 -23.24 -1.07 -21.02
CA GLY A 332 -22.26 -0.78 -22.07
C GLY A 332 -20.85 -1.21 -21.73
N ARG A 333 -20.63 -2.46 -21.29
CA ARG A 333 -19.27 -2.97 -21.10
C ARG A 333 -18.47 -2.75 -22.39
N PRO A 334 -17.23 -2.26 -22.32
CA PRO A 334 -16.45 -2.01 -23.53
C PRO A 334 -16.21 -3.33 -24.27
N LYS A 335 -16.59 -3.38 -25.55
CA LYS A 335 -16.24 -4.47 -26.44
C LYS A 335 -14.77 -4.32 -26.83
N ARG A 336 -13.98 -5.40 -26.74
CA ARG A 336 -12.64 -5.42 -27.33
C ARG A 336 -12.80 -5.34 -28.84
N ILE A 337 -12.37 -4.23 -29.43
CA ILE A 337 -12.22 -4.12 -30.88
C ILE A 337 -10.97 -4.93 -31.24
N PRO A 338 -11.06 -5.95 -32.11
CA PRO A 338 -9.86 -6.63 -32.61
C PRO A 338 -8.93 -5.59 -33.23
N VAL A 339 -7.67 -5.57 -32.78
CA VAL A 339 -6.64 -4.76 -33.43
C VAL A 339 -6.27 -5.48 -34.71
N GLU A 340 -6.45 -4.83 -35.86
CA GLU A 340 -5.99 -5.34 -37.18
C GLU A 340 -4.47 -5.46 -37.26
#